data_AF-A0A2E0EDM7-F1
#
_entry.id   AF-A0A2E0EDM7-F1
#
_cell.length_a   1.000
_cell.length_b   1.000
_cell.length_c   1.000
_cell.angle_alpha   90.00
_cell.angle_beta   90.00
_cell.angle_gamma   90.00
#
_symmetry.space_group_name_H-M   'P 1'
#
loop_
_entity.id
_entity.type
_entity.pdbx_description
1 polymer ?
#
loop_
_entity_poly.entity_id
_entity_poly.type
_entity_poly.pdbx_seq_one_letter_code
_entity_poly.pdbx_strand_id
1 'polypeptide(L)' 'MSDDKPSAQEWLSGLAAEIGLDAPSPEEIESLLNLAGIAAHSSERIAAPIACWMVGVAGIDPEEALGLVQKYENGRDS' A
#
# COMPACT_ATOMS: atom_id res chain seq x y z
N MET A 1 -7.02 31.37 6.73
CA MET A 1 -6.64 30.47 5.62
C MET A 1 -6.84 29.07 6.16
N SER A 2 -7.96 28.43 5.86
CA SER A 2 -8.15 27.03 6.23
C SER A 2 -7.09 26.22 5.50
N ASP A 3 -6.40 25.35 6.23
CA ASP A 3 -5.41 24.42 5.68
C ASP A 3 -6.20 23.32 4.94
N ASP A 4 -6.80 23.68 3.81
CA ASP A 4 -7.81 22.89 3.07
C ASP A 4 -7.10 21.86 2.20
N LYS A 5 -6.39 20.94 2.86
CA LYS A 5 -5.74 19.80 2.20
C LYS A 5 -6.83 18.78 1.87
N PRO A 6 -6.83 18.18 0.66
CA PRO A 6 -7.78 17.14 0.32
C PRO A 6 -7.62 15.96 1.27
N SER A 7 -8.72 15.23 1.49
CA SER A 7 -8.66 13.92 2.13
C SER A 7 -7.77 12.97 1.31
N ALA A 8 -7.27 11.92 1.95
CA ALA A 8 -6.47 10.91 1.25
C ALA A 8 -7.21 10.33 0.04
N GLN A 9 -8.51 10.07 0.17
CA GLN A 9 -9.33 9.51 -0.91
C GLN A 9 -9.43 10.46 -2.10
N GLU A 10 -9.67 11.75 -1.85
CA GLU A 10 -9.74 12.78 -2.89
C GLU A 10 -8.39 12.94 -3.59
N TRP A 11 -7.31 12.96 -2.82
CA TRP A 11 -5.97 13.10 -3.36
C TRP A 11 -5.58 11.89 -4.23
N LEU A 12 -5.83 10.66 -3.75
CA LEU A 12 -5.58 9.42 -4.49
C LEU A 12 -6.41 9.33 -5.76
N SER A 13 -7.69 9.72 -5.69
CA SER A 13 -8.59 9.74 -6.86
C SER A 13 -8.10 10.73 -7.91
N GLY A 14 -7.65 11.92 -7.50
CA GLY A 14 -7.06 12.92 -8.39
C GLY A 14 -5.76 12.44 -9.04
N LEU A 15 -4.88 11.79 -8.26
CA LEU A 15 -3.64 11.23 -8.79
C LEU A 15 -3.90 10.08 -9.78
N ALA A 16 -4.80 9.16 -9.44
CA ALA A 16 -5.16 8.03 -10.31
C ALA A 16 -5.64 8.52 -11.68
N ALA A 17 -6.51 9.54 -11.70
CA ALA A 17 -6.97 10.16 -12.92
C ALA A 17 -5.83 10.77 -13.76
N GLU A 18 -4.86 11.46 -13.13
CA GLU A 18 -3.71 12.06 -13.82
C GLU A 18 -2.82 11.00 -14.49
N ILE A 19 -2.65 9.85 -13.85
CA ILE A 19 -1.79 8.76 -14.35
C ILE A 19 -2.54 7.71 -15.18
N GLY A 20 -3.84 7.91 -15.42
CA GLY A 20 -4.67 7.02 -16.26
C GLY A 20 -5.01 5.68 -15.61
N LEU A 21 -5.14 5.64 -14.29
CA LEU A 21 -5.56 4.48 -13.51
C LEU A 21 -6.92 4.73 -12.86
N ASP A 22 -7.61 3.63 -12.52
CA ASP A 22 -8.75 3.69 -11.62
C ASP A 22 -8.28 3.96 -10.18
N ALA A 23 -9.09 4.70 -9.43
CA ALA A 23 -8.82 4.92 -8.01
C ALA A 23 -8.98 3.59 -7.23
N PRO A 24 -8.09 3.28 -6.28
CA PRO A 24 -8.18 2.03 -5.53
C PRO A 24 -9.44 1.99 -4.65
N SER A 25 -10.00 0.79 -4.50
CA SER A 25 -11.12 0.52 -3.61
C SER A 25 -10.70 0.68 -2.14
N PRO A 26 -11.67 0.85 -1.22
CA PRO A 26 -11.37 0.85 0.22
C PRO A 26 -10.66 -0.44 0.69
N GLU A 27 -11.02 -1.61 0.15
CA GLU A 27 -10.40 -2.89 0.52
C GLU A 27 -8.95 -2.99 0.01
N GLU A 28 -8.69 -2.49 -1.20
CA GLU A 28 -7.34 -2.43 -1.78
C GLU A 28 -6.43 -1.51 -0.95
N ILE A 29 -6.95 -0.34 -0.56
CA ILE A 29 -6.26 0.60 0.32
C ILE A 29 -5.94 -0.06 1.67
N GLU A 30 -6.92 -0.70 2.30
CA GLU A 30 -6.73 -1.39 3.58
C GLU A 30 -5.65 -2.48 3.48
N SER A 31 -5.68 -3.29 2.43
CA SER A 31 -4.69 -4.35 2.19
C SER A 31 -3.28 -3.81 2.01
N LEU A 32 -3.12 -2.73 1.22
CA LEU A 32 -1.83 -2.04 1.04
C LEU A 32 -1.31 -1.40 2.34
N LEU A 33 -2.19 -0.79 3.14
CA LEU A 33 -1.82 -0.20 4.43
C LEU A 33 -1.39 -1.26 5.45
N ASN A 34 -2.08 -2.40 5.49
CA ASN A 34 -1.71 -3.52 6.35
C ASN A 34 -0.35 -4.11 5.93
N LEU A 35 -0.12 -4.28 4.63
CA LEU A 35 1.16 -4.74 4.09
C LEU A 35 2.29 -3.76 4.44
N ALA A 36 2.08 -2.46 4.21
CA ALA A 36 3.03 -1.42 4.57
C ALA A 36 3.33 -1.42 6.07
N GLY A 37 2.30 -1.63 6.90
CA GLY A 37 2.41 -1.75 8.35
C GLY A 37 3.33 -2.89 8.78
N ILE A 38 3.19 -4.08 8.19
CA ILE A 38 4.09 -5.22 8.45
C ILE A 38 5.53 -4.82 8.10
N ALA A 39 5.77 -4.33 6.89
CA ALA A 39 7.11 -3.95 6.44
C ALA A 39 7.76 -2.86 7.32
N ALA A 40 6.98 -1.87 7.78
CA ALA A 40 7.47 -0.80 8.66
C ALA A 40 7.81 -1.28 10.08
N HIS A 41 7.14 -2.30 10.59
CA HIS A 41 7.43 -2.87 11.92
C HIS A 41 8.62 -3.83 11.87
N SER A 42 8.75 -4.59 10.79
CA SER A 42 9.75 -5.65 10.63
C SER A 42 11.08 -5.17 10.00
N SER A 43 11.19 -3.87 9.71
CA SER A 43 12.34 -3.25 9.06
C SER A 43 12.43 -1.75 9.34
N GLU A 44 13.34 -1.07 8.64
CA GLU A 44 13.40 0.39 8.64
C GLU A 44 12.18 0.99 7.91
N ARG A 45 11.83 2.23 8.23
CA ARG A 45 10.64 2.91 7.67
C ARG A 45 10.59 2.96 6.14
N ILE A 46 11.74 2.87 5.47
CA ILE A 46 11.84 2.83 4.01
C ILE A 46 11.21 1.57 3.40
N ALA A 47 11.11 0.47 4.14
CA ALA A 47 10.58 -0.79 3.62
C ALA A 47 9.11 -0.70 3.21
N ALA A 48 8.29 0.04 3.95
CA ALA A 48 6.87 0.20 3.67
C ALA A 48 6.57 0.72 2.25
N PRO A 49 7.02 1.92 1.84
CA PRO A 49 6.74 2.42 0.50
C PRO A 49 7.40 1.60 -0.61
N ILE A 50 8.58 1.03 -0.36
CA ILE A 50 9.28 0.21 -1.37
C ILE A 50 8.58 -1.14 -1.58
N ALA A 51 8.05 -1.75 -0.52
CA ALA A 51 7.25 -2.98 -0.64
C ALA A 51 5.95 -2.75 -1.44
N CYS A 52 5.21 -1.67 -1.14
CA CYS A 52 4.01 -1.31 -1.91
C CYS A 52 4.34 -1.06 -3.39
N TRP A 53 5.47 -0.39 -3.68
CA TRP A 53 5.93 -0.20 -5.06
C TRP A 53 6.25 -1.53 -5.75
N MET A 54 6.94 -2.47 -5.10
CA MET A 54 7.25 -3.79 -5.67
C MET A 54 5.98 -4.58 -6.01
N VAL A 55 4.95 -4.52 -5.15
CA VAL A 55 3.64 -5.14 -5.41
C VAL A 55 3.00 -4.55 -6.66
N GLY A 56 2.99 -3.22 -6.77
CA GLY A 56 2.47 -2.53 -7.96
C GLY A 56 3.22 -2.89 -9.25
N VAL A 57 4.56 -2.98 -9.19
CA VAL A 57 5.40 -3.41 -10.34
C VAL A 57 5.12 -4.86 -10.73
N ALA A 58 4.85 -5.72 -9.75
CA ALA A 58 4.55 -7.13 -10.00
C ALA A 58 3.13 -7.37 -10.52
N GLY A 59 2.23 -6.37 -10.43
CA GLY A 59 0.84 -6.49 -10.84
C GLY A 59 0.05 -7.50 -9.99
N ILE A 60 0.45 -7.68 -8.73
CA ILE A 60 -0.21 -8.60 -7.80
C ILE A 60 -1.36 -7.86 -7.13
N ASP A 61 -2.50 -8.55 -7.00
CA ASP A 61 -3.65 -8.04 -6.26
C ASP A 61 -3.26 -7.69 -4.79
N PRO A 62 -3.74 -6.57 -4.23
CA PRO A 62 -3.39 -6.16 -2.86
C PRO A 62 -3.68 -7.19 -1.77
N GLU A 63 -4.78 -7.94 -1.87
CA GLU A 63 -5.14 -8.98 -0.88
C GLU A 63 -4.16 -10.15 -0.98
N GLU A 64 -3.86 -10.61 -2.21
CA GLU A 64 -2.87 -11.66 -2.45
C GLU A 64 -1.47 -11.23 -1.96
N ALA A 65 -1.07 -9.99 -2.26
CA ALA A 65 0.20 -9.44 -1.83
C ALA A 65 0.34 -9.38 -0.30
N LEU A 66 -0.72 -9.00 0.41
CA LEU A 66 -0.76 -9.03 1.87
C LEU A 66 -0.52 -10.44 2.40
N GLY A 67 -1.17 -11.46 1.82
CA GLY A 67 -0.97 -12.86 2.18
C GLY A 67 0.46 -13.34 1.96
N LEU A 68 1.10 -12.93 0.86
CA LEU A 68 2.51 -13.24 0.58
C LEU A 68 3.45 -12.60 1.61
N VAL A 69 3.23 -11.34 1.97
CA VAL A 69 4.03 -10.63 2.98
C VAL A 69 3.86 -11.23 4.37
N GLN A 70 2.63 -11.55 4.78
CA GLN A 70 2.38 -12.25 6.05
C GLN A 70 3.09 -13.61 6.11
N LYS A 71 3.04 -14.39 5.02
CA LYS A 71 3.75 -15.67 4.93
C LYS A 71 5.27 -15.50 5.02
N TYR A 72 5.83 -14.51 4.33
CA TYR A 72 7.25 -14.20 4.39
C TYR A 72 7.68 -13.81 5.81
N GLU A 73 6.92 -12.95 6.48
CA GLU A 73 7.23 -12.50 7.83
C GLU A 73 7.15 -13.63 8.85
N ASN A 74 6.07 -14.43 8.84
CA ASN A 74 5.94 -15.58 9.73
C ASN A 74 7.06 -16.62 9.55
N GLY A 75 7.58 -16.74 8.33
CA GLY A 75 8.70 -17.63 8.01
C GLY A 75 10.08 -17.09 8.41
N ARG A 76 10.20 -15.79 8.74
CA ARG A 76 11.44 -15.19 9.25
C ARG A 76 11.65 -15.42 10.73
N ASP A 77 10.56 -15.58 11.48
CA ASP A 77 10.58 -15.80 12.92
C ASP A 77 10.73 -17.29 13.32
N SER A 78 10.79 -18.20 12.33
CA SER A 78 10.95 -19.65 12.51
C SER A 78 12.39 -20.12 12.27
#